data_AF-A0A1L9RFI1-F1
#
_entry.id   AF-A0A1L9RFI1-F1
#
_cell.length_a   1.000
_cell.length_b   1.000
_cell.length_c   1.000
_cell.angle_alpha   90.00
_cell.angle_beta   90.00
_cell.angle_gamma   90.00
#
_symmetry.space_group_name_H-M   'P 1'
#
loop_
_entity.id
_entity.type
_entity.pdbx_description
1 polymer ?
#
loop_
_entity_poly.entity_id
_entity_poly.type
_entity_poly.pdbx_seq_one_letter_code
_entity_poly.pdbx_strand_id
1 'polypeptide(L)'
;MNLFIFLFFICIQALPNTHWVDIWTSMPQLTEPDNLPPPPFNASTIFANTTIRQTIHLTQNTSTIRLRFSNAFGLADLPISNVTISLPQHQKPGTSLSDTETVKKLTFNGDNGIIIPTGALAVSDPIDFPVQAQSELMVSLYLRDGQDGGAITSHPGSRTTSWMARGNFVEKVNLTDAMSVEHWYYISAVEALLPSSTSAFAIIGDSITDGRGSDTDGNNRYPPLPLLVCRTNKCSWPDLLLTRMQAFPETSSISILNQAAGGNRVLKDGLGPNALSRIDRDILAHSGVRYAMLFEGVNDIGVTAADEYNQTMIGDRLIVAYQQIVTRLHAADIPVFGGTITPFGTSSNASYVQPYSHPEREKTRQRVNEWIRTSGVFDAVVDFDEMLRDPDQLDVLAEEYDSGDHLHPNVRGYQALADGFPLEIFNSMN
;
A
#
# COMPACT_ATOMS: atom_id res chain seq x y z
N MET A 1 -11.50 -70.25 -10.81
CA MET A 1 -12.25 -69.09 -10.29
C MET A 1 -11.19 -68.13 -9.72
N ASN A 2 -10.67 -67.24 -10.57
CA ASN A 2 -9.58 -66.32 -10.20
C ASN A 2 -10.18 -64.96 -9.85
N LEU A 3 -10.04 -64.58 -8.59
CA LEU A 3 -10.51 -63.31 -8.05
C LEU A 3 -9.41 -62.26 -8.26
N PHE A 4 -9.62 -61.33 -9.18
CA PHE A 4 -8.76 -60.15 -9.31
C PHE A 4 -9.19 -59.10 -8.28
N ILE A 5 -8.31 -58.80 -7.33
CA ILE A 5 -8.46 -57.69 -6.39
C ILE A 5 -7.89 -56.44 -7.06
N PHE A 6 -8.76 -55.50 -7.43
CA PHE A 6 -8.35 -54.15 -7.82
C PHE A 6 -8.13 -53.33 -6.54
N LEU A 7 -6.87 -53.03 -6.23
CA LEU A 7 -6.51 -52.00 -5.24
C LEU A 7 -6.66 -50.62 -5.89
N PHE A 8 -7.71 -49.90 -5.51
CA PHE A 8 -7.81 -48.46 -5.76
C PHE A 8 -6.80 -47.75 -4.85
N PHE A 9 -5.72 -47.22 -5.43
CA PHE A 9 -4.90 -46.21 -4.78
C PHE A 9 -5.73 -44.91 -4.75
N ILE A 10 -6.32 -44.61 -3.60
CA ILE A 10 -6.75 -43.25 -3.30
C ILE A 10 -5.47 -42.46 -3.05
N CYS A 11 -5.06 -41.68 -4.05
CA CYS A 11 -4.00 -40.68 -3.87
C CYS A 11 -4.60 -39.59 -2.97
N ILE A 12 -4.38 -39.70 -1.65
CA ILE A 12 -4.61 -38.59 -0.73
C ILE A 12 -3.49 -37.60 -1.04
N GLN A 13 -3.75 -36.66 -1.96
CA GLN A 13 -2.93 -35.46 -2.01
C GLN A 13 -3.09 -34.79 -0.65
N ALA A 14 -2.02 -34.79 0.15
CA ALA A 14 -1.96 -33.93 1.32
C ALA A 14 -2.31 -32.52 0.83
N LEU A 15 -3.30 -31.88 1.46
CA LEU A 15 -3.55 -30.47 1.22
C LEU A 15 -2.21 -29.76 1.35
N PRO A 16 -1.78 -28.94 0.37
CA PRO A 16 -0.54 -28.19 0.50
C PRO A 16 -0.56 -27.48 1.85
N ASN A 17 0.53 -27.53 2.59
CA ASN A 17 0.62 -26.83 3.87
C ASN A 17 0.34 -25.34 3.59
N THR A 18 -0.78 -24.82 4.10
CA THR A 18 -1.23 -23.44 3.84
C THR A 18 -0.98 -22.54 5.03
N HIS A 19 -0.84 -21.25 4.75
CA HIS A 19 -0.73 -20.21 5.78
C HIS A 19 -1.37 -18.90 5.30
N TRP A 20 -1.60 -17.98 6.24
CA TRP A 20 -2.10 -16.65 5.90
C TRP A 20 -0.99 -15.78 5.35
N VAL A 21 -1.26 -15.10 4.25
CA VAL A 21 -0.37 -14.11 3.63
C VAL A 21 -1.21 -12.87 3.35
N ASP A 22 -0.71 -11.69 3.70
CA ASP A 22 -1.33 -10.45 3.26
C ASP A 22 -1.20 -10.33 1.72
N ILE A 23 -2.29 -9.96 1.06
CA ILE A 23 -2.37 -9.81 -0.39
C ILE A 23 -2.81 -8.41 -0.82
N TRP A 24 -3.05 -7.53 0.15
CA TRP A 24 -3.24 -6.09 0.00
C TRP A 24 -3.11 -5.44 1.39
N THR A 25 -2.54 -4.24 1.46
CA THR A 25 -2.49 -3.41 2.68
C THR A 25 -2.71 -1.94 2.34
N SER A 26 -3.07 -1.17 3.35
CA SER A 26 -2.90 0.28 3.35
C SER A 26 -2.35 0.71 4.72
N MET A 27 -1.43 1.68 4.72
CA MET A 27 -0.91 2.21 5.99
C MET A 27 -2.03 2.95 6.73
N PRO A 28 -2.39 2.55 7.97
CA PRO A 28 -3.34 3.29 8.79
C PRO A 28 -2.77 4.68 9.15
N GLN A 29 -3.58 5.71 8.97
CA GLN A 29 -3.30 7.11 9.30
C GLN A 29 -4.43 7.69 10.16
N LEU A 30 -4.09 8.67 11.00
CA LEU A 30 -5.08 9.57 11.58
C LEU A 30 -5.63 10.45 10.45
N THR A 31 -6.94 10.45 10.27
CA THR A 31 -7.57 11.35 9.29
C THR A 31 -7.45 12.79 9.77
N GLU A 32 -6.67 13.58 9.06
CA GLU A 32 -6.55 15.01 9.31
C GLU A 32 -7.90 15.71 9.07
N PRO A 33 -8.17 16.85 9.75
CA PRO A 33 -9.47 17.54 9.63
C PRO A 33 -9.90 17.83 8.19
N ASP A 34 -8.97 18.24 7.33
CA ASP A 34 -9.24 18.56 5.92
C ASP A 34 -9.43 17.30 5.05
N ASN A 35 -9.01 16.14 5.55
CA ASN A 35 -9.15 14.83 4.90
C ASN A 35 -10.31 14.00 5.49
N LEU A 36 -11.09 14.55 6.42
CA LEU A 36 -12.32 13.92 6.89
C LEU A 36 -13.31 13.72 5.73
N PRO A 37 -14.22 12.73 5.82
CA PRO A 37 -15.22 12.54 4.78
C PRO A 37 -16.04 13.83 4.57
N PRO A 38 -16.50 14.12 3.34
CA PRO A 38 -17.19 15.37 3.08
C PRO A 38 -18.51 15.48 3.87
N PRO A 39 -19.01 16.69 4.19
CA PRO A 39 -20.35 16.86 4.71
C PRO A 39 -21.39 16.19 3.79
N PRO A 40 -22.41 15.50 4.34
CA PRO A 40 -22.80 15.46 5.75
C PRO A 40 -22.23 14.26 6.53
N PHE A 41 -21.17 13.62 6.05
CA PHE A 41 -20.59 12.40 6.63
C PHE A 41 -19.56 12.66 7.74
N ASN A 42 -19.11 13.91 7.91
CA ASN A 42 -18.24 14.39 9.00
C ASN A 42 -18.97 15.24 10.05
N ALA A 43 -20.25 14.92 10.33
CA ALA A 43 -20.97 15.53 11.44
C ALA A 43 -20.32 15.16 12.79
N SER A 44 -20.94 15.54 13.92
CA SER A 44 -20.45 15.19 15.27
C SER A 44 -20.12 13.70 15.43
N THR A 45 -20.93 12.87 14.79
CA THR A 45 -20.72 11.43 14.65
C THR A 45 -20.40 11.13 13.19
N ILE A 46 -19.18 10.67 12.94
CA ILE A 46 -18.65 10.46 11.59
C ILE A 46 -19.28 9.18 11.02
N PHE A 47 -19.74 9.24 9.77
CA PHE A 47 -20.42 8.14 9.07
C PHE A 47 -21.65 7.56 9.77
N ALA A 48 -22.36 8.34 10.60
CA ALA A 48 -23.63 7.91 11.18
C ALA A 48 -24.63 7.48 10.10
N ASN A 49 -25.25 6.30 10.27
CA ASN A 49 -26.13 5.65 9.30
C ASN A 49 -25.58 5.69 7.87
N THR A 50 -24.32 5.28 7.66
CA THR A 50 -23.65 5.39 6.36
C THR A 50 -23.11 4.06 5.87
N THR A 51 -23.33 3.78 4.58
CA THR A 51 -22.57 2.77 3.84
C THR A 51 -21.37 3.44 3.20
N ILE A 52 -20.18 2.86 3.38
CA ILE A 52 -18.93 3.23 2.72
C ILE A 52 -18.57 2.09 1.77
N ARG A 53 -18.25 2.39 0.51
CA ARG A 53 -17.92 1.42 -0.54
C ARG A 53 -16.60 1.77 -1.16
N GLN A 54 -15.68 0.81 -1.16
CA GLN A 54 -14.27 1.03 -1.47
C GLN A 54 -13.79 -0.11 -2.37
N THR A 55 -12.90 0.18 -3.32
CA THR A 55 -12.23 -0.86 -4.11
C THR A 55 -10.76 -0.97 -3.74
N ILE A 56 -10.20 -2.17 -3.82
CA ILE A 56 -8.79 -2.47 -3.54
C ILE A 56 -8.24 -3.48 -4.55
N HIS A 57 -6.96 -3.35 -4.89
CA HIS A 57 -6.28 -4.16 -5.89
C HIS A 57 -5.55 -5.35 -5.26
N LEU A 58 -6.00 -6.58 -5.54
CA LEU A 58 -5.45 -7.78 -4.89
C LEU A 58 -4.21 -8.30 -5.62
N THR A 59 -3.19 -8.69 -4.86
CA THR A 59 -1.89 -9.08 -5.44
C THR A 59 -1.75 -10.56 -5.81
N GLN A 60 -2.62 -11.44 -5.29
CA GLN A 60 -2.49 -12.89 -5.45
C GLN A 60 -3.81 -13.56 -5.85
N ASN A 61 -3.69 -14.71 -6.51
CA ASN A 61 -4.82 -15.62 -6.67
C ASN A 61 -5.17 -16.26 -5.32
N THR A 62 -6.44 -16.52 -5.07
CA THR A 62 -6.86 -17.17 -3.82
C THR A 62 -8.28 -17.72 -3.94
N SER A 63 -8.60 -18.71 -3.11
CA SER A 63 -9.96 -19.21 -2.89
C SER A 63 -10.59 -18.70 -1.60
N THR A 64 -9.79 -18.29 -0.62
CA THR A 64 -10.24 -18.00 0.74
C THR A 64 -9.50 -16.78 1.28
N ILE A 65 -10.26 -15.80 1.76
CA ILE A 65 -9.72 -14.55 2.29
C ILE A 65 -10.32 -14.19 3.64
N ARG A 66 -9.69 -13.26 4.35
CA ARG A 66 -10.24 -12.52 5.49
C ARG A 66 -9.70 -11.09 5.48
N LEU A 67 -10.41 -10.17 6.13
CA LEU A 67 -10.07 -8.74 6.09
C LEU A 67 -9.68 -8.23 7.48
N ARG A 68 -8.77 -7.26 7.50
CA ARG A 68 -8.38 -6.52 8.72
C ARG A 68 -8.95 -5.11 8.71
N PHE A 69 -9.60 -4.73 9.81
CA PHE A 69 -10.16 -3.39 10.04
C PHE A 69 -9.48 -2.74 11.25
N SER A 70 -9.03 -1.50 11.10
CA SER A 70 -8.21 -0.81 12.09
C SER A 70 -8.93 0.39 12.69
N ASN A 71 -8.87 0.50 14.01
CA ASN A 71 -9.22 1.69 14.79
C ASN A 71 -7.97 2.27 15.49
N ALA A 72 -6.81 2.18 14.85
CA ALA A 72 -5.52 2.60 15.41
C ALA A 72 -5.50 4.06 15.90
N PHE A 73 -6.24 4.95 15.25
CA PHE A 73 -6.25 6.39 15.54
C PHE A 73 -7.61 6.96 15.95
N GLY A 74 -8.65 6.13 16.03
CA GLY A 74 -9.93 6.62 16.54
C GLY A 74 -9.85 6.92 18.03
N LEU A 75 -10.60 7.94 18.48
CA LEU A 75 -10.67 8.30 19.90
C LEU A 75 -11.87 7.68 20.63
N ALA A 76 -12.73 6.98 19.89
CA ALA A 76 -13.86 6.20 20.39
C ALA A 76 -13.87 4.83 19.73
N ASP A 77 -14.63 3.91 20.33
CA ASP A 77 -14.92 2.60 19.74
C ASP A 77 -15.49 2.76 18.32
N LEU A 78 -15.07 1.88 17.41
CA LEU A 78 -15.56 1.83 16.03
C LEU A 78 -16.61 0.72 15.88
N PRO A 79 -17.92 1.05 15.83
CA PRO A 79 -18.98 0.06 15.63
C PRO A 79 -19.24 -0.20 14.15
N ILE A 80 -18.71 -1.29 13.62
CA ILE A 80 -19.01 -1.77 12.27
C ILE A 80 -20.25 -2.67 12.36
N SER A 81 -21.36 -2.25 11.75
CA SER A 81 -22.65 -2.95 11.88
C SER A 81 -22.84 -4.07 10.87
N ASN A 82 -22.27 -3.92 9.66
CA ASN A 82 -22.32 -4.93 8.61
C ASN A 82 -21.16 -4.71 7.63
N VAL A 83 -20.58 -5.79 7.11
CA VAL A 83 -19.59 -5.73 6.02
C VAL A 83 -19.92 -6.76 4.96
N THR A 84 -19.84 -6.35 3.70
CA THR A 84 -19.86 -7.25 2.56
C THR A 84 -18.63 -7.04 1.68
N ILE A 85 -18.30 -8.10 0.95
CA ILE A 85 -17.35 -8.06 -0.17
C ILE A 85 -18.07 -8.46 -1.44
N SER A 86 -17.63 -7.92 -2.57
CA SER A 86 -18.09 -8.32 -3.90
C SER A 86 -17.00 -8.01 -4.92
N LEU A 87 -17.18 -8.46 -6.15
CA LEU A 87 -16.48 -7.86 -7.28
C LEU A 87 -17.13 -6.50 -7.61
N PRO A 88 -16.37 -5.48 -8.01
CA PRO A 88 -16.93 -4.29 -8.65
C PRO A 88 -17.39 -4.65 -10.06
N GLN A 89 -18.45 -3.99 -10.55
CA GLN A 89 -18.90 -4.18 -11.93
C GLN A 89 -17.76 -3.91 -12.91
N HIS A 90 -17.59 -4.83 -13.86
CA HIS A 90 -16.54 -4.79 -14.88
C HIS A 90 -15.11 -4.73 -14.33
N GLN A 91 -14.87 -5.16 -13.08
CA GLN A 91 -13.55 -5.05 -12.45
C GLN A 91 -13.01 -3.61 -12.45
N LYS A 92 -13.91 -2.61 -12.40
CA LYS A 92 -13.53 -1.20 -12.49
C LYS A 92 -13.15 -0.65 -11.11
N PRO A 93 -11.91 -0.18 -10.89
CA PRO A 93 -11.52 0.54 -9.68
C PRO A 93 -12.34 1.82 -9.51
N GLY A 94 -12.59 2.21 -8.26
CA GLY A 94 -13.29 3.44 -7.92
C GLY A 94 -14.76 3.49 -8.32
N THR A 95 -15.34 2.41 -8.82
CA THR A 95 -16.76 2.36 -9.18
C THR A 95 -17.64 2.25 -7.93
N SER A 96 -18.80 2.91 -7.95
CA SER A 96 -19.84 2.70 -6.94
C SER A 96 -20.67 1.45 -7.18
N LEU A 97 -20.52 0.79 -8.33
CA LEU A 97 -21.39 -0.29 -8.79
C LEU A 97 -20.87 -1.67 -8.34
N SER A 98 -21.65 -2.37 -7.53
CA SER A 98 -21.34 -3.74 -7.07
C SER A 98 -21.86 -4.78 -8.06
N ASP A 99 -21.13 -5.87 -8.26
CA ASP A 99 -21.69 -7.09 -8.84
C ASP A 99 -22.42 -7.90 -7.76
N THR A 100 -23.75 -7.78 -7.75
CA THR A 100 -24.60 -8.38 -6.71
C THR A 100 -24.59 -9.90 -6.71
N GLU A 101 -24.23 -10.56 -7.81
CA GLU A 101 -24.15 -12.03 -7.86
C GLU A 101 -22.97 -12.56 -7.05
N THR A 102 -21.97 -11.71 -6.82
CA THR A 102 -20.75 -12.04 -6.08
C THR A 102 -20.82 -11.61 -4.61
N VAL A 103 -21.87 -10.90 -4.17
CA VAL A 103 -21.92 -10.35 -2.80
C VAL A 103 -21.84 -11.47 -1.76
N LYS A 104 -20.87 -11.34 -0.86
CA LYS A 104 -20.71 -12.19 0.32
C LYS A 104 -20.62 -11.33 1.58
N LYS A 105 -21.23 -11.82 2.65
CA LYS A 105 -21.21 -11.15 3.95
C LYS A 105 -20.00 -11.61 4.75
N LEU A 106 -19.28 -10.67 5.35
CA LEU A 106 -18.23 -10.99 6.32
C LEU A 106 -18.82 -11.07 7.72
N THR A 107 -18.23 -11.93 8.55
CA THR A 107 -18.60 -12.10 9.96
C THR A 107 -17.39 -11.95 10.87
N PHE A 108 -17.64 -11.78 12.16
CA PHE A 108 -16.64 -11.76 13.22
C PHE A 108 -17.09 -12.73 14.32
N ASN A 109 -16.46 -13.90 14.38
CA ASN A 109 -16.91 -15.02 15.21
C ASN A 109 -18.39 -15.38 14.99
N GLY A 110 -18.83 -15.36 13.73
CA GLY A 110 -20.20 -15.64 13.30
C GLY A 110 -21.17 -14.44 13.39
N ASP A 111 -20.80 -13.35 14.05
CA ASP A 111 -21.63 -12.15 14.13
C ASP A 111 -21.47 -11.24 12.90
N ASN A 112 -22.53 -10.54 12.52
CA ASN A 112 -22.55 -9.70 11.32
C ASN A 112 -21.73 -8.40 11.43
N GLY A 113 -21.28 -8.06 12.63
CA GLY A 113 -20.62 -6.80 12.93
C GLY A 113 -19.75 -6.93 14.16
N ILE A 114 -18.98 -5.88 14.46
CA ILE A 114 -18.01 -5.86 15.53
C ILE A 114 -17.85 -4.44 16.07
N ILE A 115 -17.48 -4.33 17.34
CA ILE A 115 -17.03 -3.08 17.94
C ILE A 115 -15.51 -3.20 18.13
N ILE A 116 -14.76 -2.31 17.49
CA ILE A 116 -13.29 -2.31 17.55
C ILE A 116 -12.86 -1.23 18.55
N PRO A 117 -12.22 -1.59 19.68
CA PRO A 117 -11.75 -0.61 20.66
C PRO A 117 -10.77 0.41 20.07
N THR A 118 -10.66 1.57 20.71
CA THR A 118 -9.63 2.57 20.41
C THR A 118 -8.22 1.93 20.39
N GLY A 119 -7.45 2.19 19.33
CA GLY A 119 -6.10 1.69 19.16
C GLY A 119 -6.01 0.22 18.72
N ALA A 120 -7.13 -0.46 18.53
CA ALA A 120 -7.18 -1.88 18.21
C ALA A 120 -7.42 -2.16 16.72
N LEU A 121 -7.30 -3.44 16.36
CA LEU A 121 -7.57 -3.98 15.04
C LEU A 121 -8.42 -5.25 15.18
N ALA A 122 -9.33 -5.47 14.24
CA ALA A 122 -10.13 -6.69 14.14
C ALA A 122 -9.83 -7.42 12.83
N VAL A 123 -9.95 -8.75 12.88
CA VAL A 123 -9.82 -9.64 11.72
C VAL A 123 -11.16 -10.35 11.53
N SER A 124 -11.69 -10.38 10.31
CA SER A 124 -12.91 -11.10 9.99
C SER A 124 -12.71 -12.62 10.04
N ASP A 125 -13.80 -13.36 10.12
CA ASP A 125 -13.78 -14.80 9.85
C ASP A 125 -13.32 -15.05 8.39
N PRO A 126 -12.67 -16.20 8.12
CA PRO A 126 -12.36 -16.63 6.76
C PRO A 126 -13.62 -16.81 5.92
N ILE A 127 -13.54 -16.44 4.65
CA ILE A 127 -14.62 -16.64 3.67
C ILE A 127 -14.10 -17.16 2.34
N ASP A 128 -14.84 -18.09 1.74
CA ASP A 128 -14.58 -18.56 0.38
C ASP A 128 -15.00 -17.50 -0.63
N PHE A 129 -14.01 -16.94 -1.32
CA PHE A 129 -14.16 -15.90 -2.32
C PHE A 129 -13.07 -16.04 -3.38
N PRO A 130 -13.27 -16.90 -4.40
CA PRO A 130 -12.26 -17.13 -5.43
C PRO A 130 -12.01 -15.90 -6.28
N VAL A 131 -10.75 -15.45 -6.34
CA VAL A 131 -10.30 -14.29 -7.12
C VAL A 131 -8.94 -14.56 -7.75
N GLN A 132 -8.67 -13.83 -8.83
CA GLN A 132 -7.39 -13.89 -9.54
C GLN A 132 -6.47 -12.76 -9.03
N ALA A 133 -5.15 -12.95 -9.17
CA ALA A 133 -4.21 -11.87 -8.96
C ALA A 133 -4.54 -10.69 -9.88
N GLN A 134 -4.30 -9.47 -9.41
CA GLN A 134 -4.61 -8.20 -10.10
C GLN A 134 -6.12 -7.95 -10.31
N SER A 135 -6.99 -8.65 -9.58
CA SER A 135 -8.42 -8.36 -9.55
C SER A 135 -8.74 -7.25 -8.54
N GLU A 136 -9.83 -6.53 -8.79
CA GLU A 136 -10.39 -5.57 -7.85
C GLU A 136 -11.39 -6.25 -6.91
N LEU A 137 -11.24 -6.00 -5.61
CA LEU A 137 -12.22 -6.36 -4.59
C LEU A 137 -12.98 -5.11 -4.15
N MET A 138 -14.31 -5.18 -4.11
CA MET A 138 -15.15 -4.16 -3.51
C MET A 138 -15.46 -4.55 -2.06
N VAL A 139 -15.25 -3.62 -1.13
CA VAL A 139 -15.59 -3.77 0.29
C VAL A 139 -16.63 -2.71 0.64
N SER A 140 -17.79 -3.13 1.14
CA SER A 140 -18.85 -2.24 1.61
C SER A 140 -19.02 -2.39 3.13
N LEU A 141 -18.81 -1.31 3.88
CA LEU A 141 -19.03 -1.24 5.33
C LEU A 141 -20.31 -0.45 5.59
N TYR A 142 -21.12 -0.89 6.56
CA TYR A 142 -22.23 -0.10 7.10
C TYR A 142 -21.98 0.23 8.56
N LEU A 143 -21.96 1.52 8.87
CA LEU A 143 -21.89 2.05 10.22
C LEU A 143 -23.27 2.61 10.56
N ARG A 144 -24.10 1.83 11.26
CA ARG A 144 -25.44 2.28 11.67
C ARG A 144 -25.34 3.47 12.62
N ASP A 145 -24.48 3.32 13.61
CA ASP A 145 -24.36 4.26 14.72
C ASP A 145 -23.25 5.32 14.44
N GLY A 146 -22.33 5.04 13.49
CA GLY A 146 -21.19 5.90 13.17
C GLY A 146 -20.08 5.82 14.22
N GLN A 147 -19.05 6.65 14.10
CA GLN A 147 -17.96 6.75 15.07
C GLN A 147 -17.89 8.17 15.65
N ASP A 148 -17.91 8.27 16.98
CA ASP A 148 -17.79 9.53 17.71
C ASP A 148 -16.31 9.95 17.89
N GLY A 149 -16.09 11.13 18.47
CA GLY A 149 -14.76 11.60 18.89
C GLY A 149 -14.00 12.42 17.85
N GLY A 150 -14.53 12.57 16.64
CA GLY A 150 -14.00 13.49 15.61
C GLY A 150 -12.67 13.08 14.97
N ALA A 151 -12.11 11.93 15.36
CA ALA A 151 -10.88 11.35 14.83
C ALA A 151 -11.16 9.90 14.45
N ILE A 152 -10.76 9.52 13.24
CA ILE A 152 -10.98 8.17 12.68
C ILE A 152 -9.69 7.68 12.02
N THR A 153 -9.64 6.37 11.76
CA THR A 153 -8.55 5.75 10.99
C THR A 153 -8.90 5.75 9.50
N SER A 154 -8.01 6.28 8.68
CA SER A 154 -8.15 6.27 7.21
C SER A 154 -6.79 6.11 6.54
N HIS A 155 -6.81 6.18 5.22
CA HIS A 155 -5.66 6.39 4.38
C HIS A 155 -6.08 7.41 3.30
N PRO A 156 -5.79 8.72 3.49
CA PRO A 156 -6.19 9.77 2.55
C PRO A 156 -5.49 9.68 1.18
N GLY A 157 -4.41 8.92 1.12
CA GLY A 157 -3.65 8.67 -0.08
C GLY A 157 -4.15 7.52 -0.96
N SER A 158 -5.43 7.16 -0.99
CA SER A 158 -5.78 5.89 -1.66
C SER A 158 -5.59 5.90 -3.18
N ARG A 159 -5.60 7.10 -3.79
CA ARG A 159 -5.69 7.31 -5.26
C ARG A 159 -6.81 6.45 -5.88
N THR A 160 -7.84 6.17 -5.08
CA THR A 160 -8.95 5.29 -5.41
C THR A 160 -10.23 5.90 -4.86
N THR A 161 -11.22 6.10 -5.72
CA THR A 161 -12.49 6.72 -5.39
C THR A 161 -13.31 5.79 -4.49
N SER A 162 -13.52 6.20 -3.25
CA SER A 162 -14.49 5.58 -2.34
C SER A 162 -15.81 6.32 -2.40
N TRP A 163 -16.92 5.61 -2.17
CA TRP A 163 -18.27 6.13 -2.21
C TRP A 163 -18.99 5.97 -0.87
N MET A 164 -19.82 6.94 -0.52
CA MET A 164 -20.56 6.97 0.74
C MET A 164 -22.00 7.43 0.52
N ALA A 165 -22.94 6.75 1.17
CA ALA A 165 -24.36 7.07 1.10
C ALA A 165 -25.06 6.75 2.43
N ARG A 166 -26.06 7.58 2.80
CA ARG A 166 -26.83 7.37 4.03
C ARG A 166 -27.82 6.22 3.89
N GLY A 167 -27.77 5.26 4.80
CA GLY A 167 -28.55 4.03 4.79
C GLY A 167 -27.69 2.79 4.59
N ASN A 168 -28.31 1.62 4.70
CA ASN A 168 -27.65 0.33 4.52
C ASN A 168 -27.79 -0.15 3.07
N PHE A 169 -26.71 -0.04 2.30
CA PHE A 169 -26.64 -0.44 0.89
C PHE A 169 -25.61 -1.56 0.63
N VAL A 170 -25.11 -2.23 1.66
CA VAL A 170 -24.00 -3.21 1.51
C VAL A 170 -24.33 -4.38 0.58
N GLU A 171 -25.61 -4.68 0.37
CA GLU A 171 -26.08 -5.73 -0.56
C GLU A 171 -26.73 -5.15 -1.84
N LYS A 172 -26.67 -3.83 -2.06
CA LYS A 172 -27.31 -3.16 -3.20
C LYS A 172 -26.31 -2.88 -4.31
N VAL A 173 -26.74 -3.06 -5.55
CA VAL A 173 -25.94 -2.75 -6.74
C VAL A 173 -25.48 -1.28 -6.75
N ASN A 174 -26.40 -0.35 -6.45
CA ASN A 174 -26.18 1.09 -6.48
C ASN A 174 -26.29 1.70 -5.07
N LEU A 175 -25.63 2.85 -4.92
CA LEU A 175 -25.85 3.76 -3.81
C LEU A 175 -26.79 4.89 -4.26
N THR A 176 -27.67 5.35 -3.36
CA THR A 176 -28.56 6.50 -3.61
C THR A 176 -28.00 7.74 -2.93
N ASP A 177 -28.07 8.91 -3.58
CA ASP A 177 -27.56 10.19 -3.06
C ASP A 177 -26.11 10.09 -2.56
N ALA A 178 -25.29 9.37 -3.30
CA ALA A 178 -23.93 9.06 -2.92
C ALA A 178 -22.97 10.24 -3.17
N MET A 179 -21.99 10.38 -2.30
CA MET A 179 -20.83 11.24 -2.50
C MET A 179 -19.58 10.37 -2.60
N SER A 180 -18.51 10.96 -3.12
CA SER A 180 -17.23 10.28 -3.25
C SER A 180 -16.06 11.13 -2.75
N VAL A 181 -14.98 10.44 -2.42
CA VAL A 181 -13.68 11.01 -2.04
C VAL A 181 -12.59 9.98 -2.29
N GLU A 182 -11.36 10.42 -2.52
CA GLU A 182 -10.22 9.57 -2.87
C GLU A 182 -9.46 9.05 -1.63
N HIS A 183 -10.19 8.50 -0.65
CA HIS A 183 -9.62 7.97 0.60
C HIS A 183 -10.07 6.52 0.83
N TRP A 184 -9.25 5.73 1.53
CA TRP A 184 -9.72 4.50 2.17
C TRP A 184 -10.03 4.75 3.64
N TYR A 185 -11.06 4.11 4.18
CA TYR A 185 -11.51 4.22 5.57
C TYR A 185 -11.54 2.84 6.22
N TYR A 186 -10.92 2.72 7.40
CA TYR A 186 -10.91 1.56 8.29
C TYR A 186 -10.33 0.24 7.76
N ILE A 187 -10.36 -0.05 6.46
CA ILE A 187 -9.75 -1.26 5.88
C ILE A 187 -8.22 -1.08 5.94
N SER A 188 -7.51 -2.09 6.43
CA SER A 188 -6.05 -2.05 6.61
C SER A 188 -5.30 -3.21 5.96
N ALA A 189 -5.94 -4.37 5.79
CA ALA A 189 -5.36 -5.48 5.04
C ALA A 189 -6.40 -6.47 4.50
N VAL A 190 -6.00 -7.25 3.49
CA VAL A 190 -6.66 -8.49 3.07
C VAL A 190 -5.64 -9.62 3.20
N GLU A 191 -6.01 -10.67 3.91
CA GLU A 191 -5.21 -11.90 4.02
C GLU A 191 -5.84 -13.00 3.19
N ALA A 192 -5.00 -13.80 2.53
CA ALA A 192 -5.41 -15.00 1.81
C ALA A 192 -4.76 -16.24 2.43
N LEU A 193 -5.49 -17.36 2.42
CA LEU A 193 -4.95 -18.66 2.82
C LEU A 193 -4.27 -19.30 1.61
N LEU A 194 -2.94 -19.26 1.58
CA LEU A 194 -2.13 -19.60 0.41
C LEU A 194 -1.15 -20.73 0.71
N PRO A 195 -0.61 -21.43 -0.31
CA PRO A 195 0.46 -22.40 -0.10
C PRO A 195 1.64 -21.78 0.65
N SER A 196 2.33 -22.59 1.46
CA SER A 196 3.52 -22.18 2.22
C SER A 196 4.69 -21.66 1.37
N SER A 197 4.67 -21.89 0.05
CA SER A 197 5.62 -21.29 -0.90
C SER A 197 5.35 -19.82 -1.20
N THR A 198 4.16 -19.30 -0.86
CA THR A 198 3.78 -17.91 -1.11
C THR A 198 4.23 -17.02 0.05
N SER A 199 4.69 -15.81 -0.26
CA SER A 199 5.17 -14.83 0.71
C SER A 199 4.75 -13.40 0.35
N ALA A 200 5.09 -12.43 1.18
CA ALA A 200 4.82 -11.02 0.95
C ALA A 200 6.09 -10.16 1.04
N PHE A 201 6.15 -9.16 0.16
CA PHE A 201 7.15 -8.09 0.13
C PHE A 201 6.50 -6.79 0.58
N ALA A 202 6.93 -6.26 1.72
CA ALA A 202 6.34 -5.07 2.33
C ALA A 202 7.23 -3.83 2.14
N ILE A 203 6.64 -2.71 1.73
CA ILE A 203 7.36 -1.50 1.38
C ILE A 203 6.98 -0.37 2.33
N ILE A 204 7.94 0.08 3.14
CA ILE A 204 7.86 1.31 3.91
C ILE A 204 8.35 2.46 3.03
N GLY A 205 7.54 3.51 2.90
CA GLY A 205 7.95 4.70 2.16
C GLY A 205 7.02 5.89 2.34
N ASP A 206 7.24 6.88 1.48
CA ASP A 206 6.53 8.16 1.49
C ASP A 206 5.55 8.32 0.31
N SER A 207 5.21 9.57 -0.05
CA SER A 207 4.31 9.90 -1.15
C SER A 207 4.69 9.31 -2.50
N ILE A 208 5.98 9.03 -2.74
CA ILE A 208 6.46 8.44 -4.00
C ILE A 208 6.03 6.97 -4.09
N THR A 209 6.18 6.21 -3.00
CA THR A 209 5.72 4.81 -2.94
C THR A 209 4.20 4.72 -2.81
N ASP A 210 3.59 5.66 -2.10
CA ASP A 210 2.14 5.82 -1.98
C ASP A 210 1.47 6.23 -3.32
N GLY A 211 2.26 6.63 -4.33
CA GLY A 211 1.79 6.86 -5.70
C GLY A 211 1.32 8.29 -6.00
N ARG A 212 1.84 9.33 -5.33
CA ARG A 212 1.51 10.72 -5.68
C ARG A 212 1.97 11.02 -7.12
N GLY A 213 1.08 11.51 -7.98
CA GLY A 213 1.42 11.73 -9.39
C GLY A 213 1.05 10.55 -10.31
N SER A 214 0.53 9.46 -9.75
CA SER A 214 -0.28 8.51 -10.52
C SER A 214 -1.70 9.05 -10.70
N ASP A 215 -2.44 8.49 -11.65
CA ASP A 215 -3.84 8.87 -11.86
C ASP A 215 -4.76 8.09 -10.93
N THR A 216 -5.78 8.77 -10.39
CA THR A 216 -6.86 8.16 -9.60
C THR A 216 -7.59 7.07 -10.38
N ASP A 217 -7.94 5.96 -9.71
CA ASP A 217 -8.67 4.81 -10.26
C ASP A 217 -7.96 4.10 -11.43
N GLY A 218 -6.64 4.27 -11.49
CA GLY A 218 -5.80 3.79 -12.58
C GLY A 218 -5.48 2.30 -12.58
N ASN A 219 -5.75 1.59 -11.47
CA ASN A 219 -5.37 0.19 -11.21
C ASN A 219 -5.95 -0.85 -12.20
N ASN A 220 -6.75 -0.44 -13.20
CA ASN A 220 -7.35 -1.35 -14.16
C ASN A 220 -6.37 -1.78 -15.27
N ARG A 221 -6.38 -3.07 -15.58
CA ARG A 221 -5.75 -3.64 -16.78
C ARG A 221 -6.62 -4.70 -17.41
N TYR A 222 -7.45 -4.30 -18.37
CA TYR A 222 -8.00 -5.22 -19.37
C TYR A 222 -8.50 -4.45 -20.60
N PRO A 223 -8.31 -4.93 -21.86
CA PRO A 223 -7.67 -6.17 -22.33
C PRO A 223 -6.18 -6.00 -22.74
N PRO A 224 -5.42 -7.10 -22.91
CA PRO A 224 -4.01 -7.04 -23.29
C PRO A 224 -3.86 -6.54 -24.73
N LEU A 225 -3.19 -5.40 -24.91
CA LEU A 225 -2.70 -4.96 -26.22
C LEU A 225 -1.18 -5.21 -26.30
N PRO A 226 -0.67 -5.51 -27.51
CA PRO A 226 0.69 -6.00 -27.70
C PRO A 226 1.74 -4.96 -27.31
N LEU A 227 2.81 -5.47 -26.69
CA LEU A 227 4.17 -4.97 -26.49
C LEU A 227 4.64 -3.88 -27.47
N LEU A 228 4.05 -2.70 -27.39
CA LEU A 228 4.68 -1.43 -27.68
C LEU A 228 3.69 -0.40 -27.16
N VAL A 229 4.15 0.45 -26.24
CA VAL A 229 3.44 1.63 -25.76
C VAL A 229 2.45 1.39 -24.59
N CYS A 230 2.98 1.36 -23.36
CA CYS A 230 2.27 1.80 -22.15
C CYS A 230 1.96 3.31 -22.22
N ARG A 231 1.14 3.79 -23.19
CA ARG A 231 0.84 5.24 -23.31
C ARG A 231 -0.28 5.74 -22.42
N THR A 232 -0.98 4.90 -21.64
CA THR A 232 -2.20 5.39 -20.94
C THR A 232 -2.56 4.76 -19.60
N ASN A 233 -1.75 3.91 -18.94
CA ASN A 233 -2.23 3.17 -17.75
C ASN A 233 -1.39 3.40 -16.47
N LYS A 234 -1.46 4.62 -15.94
CA LYS A 234 -2.02 4.99 -14.61
C LYS A 234 -1.80 4.05 -13.41
N CYS A 235 -0.59 3.85 -12.92
CA CYS A 235 -0.37 3.03 -11.71
C CYS A 235 0.80 3.60 -10.89
N SER A 236 0.79 3.34 -9.58
CA SER A 236 1.96 3.56 -8.73
C SER A 236 3.07 2.56 -9.11
N TRP A 237 4.34 2.83 -8.78
CA TRP A 237 5.41 1.87 -9.11
C TRP A 237 5.24 0.49 -8.45
N PRO A 238 4.69 0.33 -7.22
CA PRO A 238 4.41 -0.98 -6.66
C PRO A 238 3.38 -1.77 -7.48
N ASP A 239 2.33 -1.12 -8.00
CA ASP A 239 1.34 -1.79 -8.86
C ASP A 239 1.91 -2.18 -10.22
N LEU A 240 2.80 -1.35 -10.78
CA LEU A 240 3.54 -1.67 -12.02
C LEU A 240 4.50 -2.83 -11.79
N LEU A 241 5.21 -2.84 -10.66
CA LEU A 241 6.11 -3.92 -10.25
C LEU A 241 5.35 -5.22 -10.03
N LEU A 242 4.18 -5.19 -9.39
CA LEU A 242 3.32 -6.36 -9.19
C LEU A 242 3.03 -7.05 -10.52
N THR A 243 2.58 -6.32 -11.54
CA THR A 243 2.29 -6.93 -12.84
C THR A 243 3.51 -7.56 -13.47
N ARG A 244 4.67 -6.92 -13.33
CA ARG A 244 5.93 -7.50 -13.80
C ARG A 244 6.25 -8.78 -13.02
N MET A 245 6.17 -8.75 -11.68
CA MET A 245 6.41 -9.91 -10.81
C MET A 245 5.48 -11.09 -11.13
N GLN A 246 4.20 -10.82 -11.45
CA GLN A 246 3.24 -11.86 -11.84
C GLN A 246 3.56 -12.52 -13.18
N ALA A 247 4.35 -11.88 -14.05
CA ALA A 247 4.77 -12.45 -15.32
C ALA A 247 5.97 -13.42 -15.20
N PHE A 248 6.63 -13.48 -14.03
CA PHE A 248 7.78 -14.35 -13.80
C PHE A 248 7.46 -15.42 -12.74
N PRO A 249 7.65 -16.72 -13.03
CA PRO A 249 7.36 -17.80 -12.08
C PRO A 249 8.03 -17.63 -10.71
N GLU A 250 9.25 -17.11 -10.67
CA GLU A 250 10.08 -16.94 -9.48
C GLU A 250 9.51 -15.91 -8.50
N THR A 251 8.76 -14.92 -9.00
CA THR A 251 8.20 -13.83 -8.19
C THR A 251 6.68 -13.80 -8.15
N SER A 252 5.99 -14.61 -8.96
CA SER A 252 4.53 -14.61 -9.04
C SER A 252 3.84 -15.04 -7.74
N SER A 253 4.56 -15.72 -6.85
CA SER A 253 4.10 -16.12 -5.51
C SER A 253 4.47 -15.12 -4.40
N ILE A 254 4.88 -13.90 -4.74
CA ILE A 254 5.21 -12.83 -3.79
C ILE A 254 4.15 -11.73 -3.91
N SER A 255 3.39 -11.50 -2.83
CA SER A 255 2.49 -10.35 -2.69
C SER A 255 3.29 -9.05 -2.53
N ILE A 256 2.71 -7.92 -2.93
CA ILE A 256 3.25 -6.59 -2.60
C ILE A 256 2.34 -5.92 -1.57
N LEU A 257 2.92 -5.47 -0.46
CA LEU A 257 2.24 -4.72 0.60
C LEU A 257 2.74 -3.29 0.60
N ASN A 258 1.90 -2.35 0.15
CA ASN A 258 2.24 -0.94 0.19
C ASN A 258 1.89 -0.37 1.57
N GLN A 259 2.92 -0.03 2.35
CA GLN A 259 2.82 0.57 3.67
C GLN A 259 3.36 2.00 3.67
N ALA A 260 3.29 2.67 2.53
CA ALA A 260 3.70 4.04 2.39
C ALA A 260 2.59 5.03 2.78
N ALA A 261 2.97 6.26 3.08
CA ALA A 261 2.03 7.36 3.23
C ALA A 261 2.64 8.69 2.78
N GLY A 262 1.82 9.52 2.14
CA GLY A 262 2.20 10.87 1.78
C GLY A 262 2.79 11.66 2.94
N GLY A 263 3.89 12.38 2.70
CA GLY A 263 4.56 13.20 3.72
C GLY A 263 5.12 12.40 4.91
N ASN A 264 5.18 11.06 4.84
CA ASN A 264 5.77 10.26 5.90
C ASN A 264 7.27 10.51 6.01
N ARG A 265 7.77 10.31 7.22
CA ARG A 265 9.13 10.61 7.63
C ARG A 265 9.65 9.48 8.49
N VAL A 266 10.96 9.30 8.48
CA VAL A 266 11.64 8.24 9.21
C VAL A 266 11.72 8.58 10.71
N LEU A 267 11.99 9.84 11.04
CA LEU A 267 12.38 10.25 12.40
C LEU A 267 11.31 11.00 13.19
N LYS A 268 10.36 11.68 12.52
CA LYS A 268 9.32 12.51 13.14
C LYS A 268 7.99 12.27 12.47
N ASP A 269 6.88 12.29 13.20
CA ASP A 269 5.56 12.08 12.62
C ASP A 269 5.24 13.14 11.57
N GLY A 270 4.78 12.75 10.38
CA GLY A 270 4.32 13.66 9.31
C GLY A 270 2.80 13.68 9.23
N LEU A 271 2.25 13.37 8.05
CA LEU A 271 0.81 13.08 7.89
C LEU A 271 0.41 11.71 8.52
N GLY A 272 1.40 10.97 9.04
CA GLY A 272 1.24 9.76 9.84
C GLY A 272 2.45 9.51 10.74
N PRO A 273 2.42 8.49 11.62
CA PRO A 273 3.54 8.21 12.53
C PRO A 273 4.86 7.97 11.80
N ASN A 274 5.96 8.33 12.44
CA ASN A 274 7.29 8.11 11.88
C ASN A 274 7.57 6.62 11.63
N ALA A 275 8.30 6.32 10.54
CA ALA A 275 8.61 4.95 10.12
C ALA A 275 9.26 4.11 11.23
N LEU A 276 10.21 4.68 11.97
CA LEU A 276 10.93 3.99 13.03
C LEU A 276 10.01 3.47 14.14
N SER A 277 8.91 4.18 14.42
CA SER A 277 7.92 3.81 15.44
C SER A 277 6.87 2.80 14.97
N ARG A 278 6.71 2.59 13.64
CA ARG A 278 5.62 1.79 13.08
C ARG A 278 6.05 0.46 12.48
N ILE A 279 7.34 0.10 12.52
CA ILE A 279 7.85 -1.17 11.95
C ILE A 279 7.13 -2.40 12.53
N ASP A 280 6.83 -2.43 13.82
CA ASP A 280 6.13 -3.57 14.41
C ASP A 280 4.73 -3.74 13.82
N ARG A 281 4.02 -2.62 13.67
CA ARG A 281 2.65 -2.59 13.17
C ARG A 281 2.60 -2.87 11.67
N ASP A 282 3.47 -2.24 10.90
CA ASP A 282 3.34 -2.19 9.43
C ASP A 282 4.17 -3.26 8.71
N ILE A 283 5.09 -3.93 9.42
CA ILE A 283 5.89 -5.03 8.86
C ILE A 283 5.75 -6.29 9.71
N LEU A 284 6.14 -6.25 10.99
CA LEU A 284 6.25 -7.48 11.81
C LEU A 284 4.89 -8.11 12.16
N ALA A 285 3.83 -7.32 12.24
CA ALA A 285 2.47 -7.80 12.51
C ALA A 285 1.71 -8.26 11.24
N HIS A 286 2.33 -8.16 10.06
CA HIS A 286 1.74 -8.57 8.80
C HIS A 286 2.05 -10.02 8.47
N SER A 287 1.05 -10.70 7.89
CA SER A 287 1.09 -12.14 7.65
C SER A 287 1.91 -12.47 6.41
N GLY A 288 2.83 -13.43 6.54
CA GLY A 288 3.61 -13.95 5.43
C GLY A 288 4.68 -13.00 4.88
N VAL A 289 4.97 -11.89 5.57
CA VAL A 289 6.07 -11.00 5.20
C VAL A 289 7.39 -11.76 5.26
N ARG A 290 8.08 -11.80 4.11
CA ARG A 290 9.40 -12.41 3.93
C ARG A 290 10.44 -11.40 3.48
N TYR A 291 10.03 -10.32 2.83
CA TYR A 291 10.91 -9.29 2.32
C TYR A 291 10.40 -7.92 2.76
N ALA A 292 11.30 -7.00 3.09
CA ALA A 292 10.96 -5.61 3.36
C ALA A 292 11.77 -4.66 2.49
N MET A 293 11.23 -3.49 2.18
CA MET A 293 11.97 -2.39 1.59
C MET A 293 11.76 -1.12 2.41
N LEU A 294 12.85 -0.36 2.57
CA LEU A 294 12.83 1.00 3.09
C LEU A 294 13.18 1.96 1.96
N PHE A 295 12.19 2.74 1.53
CA PHE A 295 12.34 3.80 0.52
C PHE A 295 11.69 5.08 1.02
N GLU A 296 12.44 5.80 1.85
CA GLU A 296 11.97 6.98 2.58
C GLU A 296 13.14 7.92 2.90
N GLY A 297 12.84 9.10 3.47
CA GLY A 297 13.83 10.08 3.94
C GLY A 297 13.80 11.40 3.18
N VAL A 298 13.08 11.48 2.05
CA VAL A 298 12.95 12.72 1.27
C VAL A 298 12.30 13.83 2.08
N ASN A 299 11.25 13.50 2.84
CA ASN A 299 10.53 14.48 3.67
C ASN A 299 11.35 14.89 4.90
N ASP A 300 12.15 13.99 5.49
CA ASP A 300 13.05 14.33 6.60
C ASP A 300 14.07 15.40 6.17
N ILE A 301 14.70 15.22 5.01
CA ILE A 301 15.66 16.18 4.44
C ILE A 301 14.94 17.46 4.01
N GLY A 302 13.84 17.31 3.26
CA GLY A 302 13.11 18.38 2.61
C GLY A 302 12.47 19.39 3.56
N VAL A 303 11.97 18.96 4.72
CA VAL A 303 11.38 19.87 5.72
C VAL A 303 12.39 20.42 6.72
N THR A 304 13.59 19.82 6.80
CA THR A 304 14.64 20.30 7.70
C THR A 304 15.23 21.62 7.17
N ALA A 305 15.58 22.52 8.08
CA ALA A 305 16.20 23.80 7.74
C ALA A 305 17.44 23.57 6.88
N ALA A 306 17.63 24.40 5.85
CA ALA A 306 18.61 24.17 4.81
C ALA A 306 20.00 24.77 5.15
N ASP A 307 20.38 24.74 6.43
CA ASP A 307 21.71 25.11 6.92
C ASP A 307 22.55 23.87 7.22
N GLU A 308 23.88 24.02 7.13
CA GLU A 308 24.86 22.94 7.27
C GLU A 308 24.68 22.12 8.56
N TYR A 309 24.40 22.79 9.69
CA TYR A 309 24.27 22.12 10.98
C TYR A 309 23.04 21.19 11.02
N ASN A 310 21.86 21.72 10.66
CA ASN A 310 20.62 20.94 10.68
C ASN A 310 20.64 19.83 9.62
N GLN A 311 21.20 20.10 8.43
CA GLN A 311 21.33 19.13 7.35
C GLN A 311 22.34 18.01 7.67
N THR A 312 23.45 18.34 8.32
CA THR A 312 24.38 17.33 8.83
C THR A 312 23.71 16.44 9.86
N MET A 313 23.03 17.04 10.84
CA MET A 313 22.34 16.31 11.90
C MET A 313 21.23 15.39 11.37
N ILE A 314 20.39 15.86 10.44
CA ILE A 314 19.29 15.03 9.93
C ILE A 314 19.83 13.82 9.14
N GLY A 315 20.87 14.00 8.32
CA GLY A 315 21.50 12.89 7.60
C GLY A 315 22.12 11.85 8.53
N ASP A 316 22.82 12.29 9.58
CA ASP A 316 23.42 11.38 10.57
C ASP A 316 22.34 10.57 11.29
N ARG A 317 21.23 11.23 11.65
CA ARG A 317 20.11 10.57 12.33
C ARG A 317 19.34 9.62 11.41
N LEU A 318 19.20 9.93 10.13
CA LEU A 318 18.60 9.03 9.14
C LEU A 318 19.40 7.73 9.02
N ILE A 319 20.72 7.84 8.87
CA ILE A 319 21.62 6.68 8.80
C ILE A 319 21.45 5.77 10.03
N VAL A 320 21.47 6.36 11.23
CA VAL A 320 21.25 5.58 12.46
C VAL A 320 19.87 4.94 12.50
N ALA A 321 18.82 5.66 12.09
CA ALA A 321 17.47 5.10 12.05
C ALA A 321 17.35 3.94 11.05
N TYR A 322 17.98 4.04 9.87
CA TYR A 322 18.02 2.96 8.89
C TYR A 322 18.69 1.72 9.47
N GLN A 323 19.81 1.87 10.15
CA GLN A 323 20.48 0.76 10.84
C GLN A 323 19.58 0.13 11.91
N GLN A 324 18.84 0.92 12.68
CA GLN A 324 17.91 0.40 13.69
C GLN A 324 16.73 -0.35 13.06
N ILE A 325 16.14 0.18 11.99
CA ILE A 325 15.05 -0.50 11.25
C ILE A 325 15.55 -1.85 10.74
N VAL A 326 16.69 -1.87 10.05
CA VAL A 326 17.29 -3.08 9.50
C VAL A 326 17.61 -4.09 10.60
N THR A 327 18.25 -3.65 11.70
CA THR A 327 18.56 -4.51 12.85
C THR A 327 17.31 -5.22 13.40
N ARG A 328 16.19 -4.50 13.50
CA ARG A 328 14.93 -5.04 14.04
C ARG A 328 14.25 -6.02 13.08
N LEU A 329 14.33 -5.77 11.78
CA LEU A 329 13.78 -6.68 10.77
C LEU A 329 14.65 -7.94 10.60
N HIS A 330 15.97 -7.81 10.64
CA HIS A 330 16.88 -8.95 10.68
C HIS A 330 16.70 -9.82 11.92
N ALA A 331 16.32 -9.24 13.07
CA ALA A 331 15.98 -10.02 14.27
C ALA A 331 14.72 -10.89 14.09
N ALA A 332 13.93 -10.64 13.04
CA ALA A 332 12.80 -11.44 12.62
C ALA A 332 13.08 -12.23 11.32
N ASP A 333 14.36 -12.37 10.93
CA ASP A 333 14.82 -13.05 9.72
C ASP A 333 14.24 -12.47 8.41
N ILE A 334 13.89 -11.18 8.40
CA ILE A 334 13.38 -10.47 7.21
C ILE A 334 14.53 -9.71 6.53
N PRO A 335 14.99 -10.12 5.33
CA PRO A 335 15.88 -9.32 4.50
C PRO A 335 15.25 -7.97 4.13
N VAL A 336 16.07 -6.93 4.12
CA VAL A 336 15.68 -5.53 3.91
C VAL A 336 16.40 -4.94 2.71
N PHE A 337 15.63 -4.44 1.76
CA PHE A 337 16.11 -3.73 0.58
C PHE A 337 16.11 -2.21 0.84
N GLY A 338 17.17 -1.52 0.45
CA GLY A 338 17.26 -0.07 0.51
C GLY A 338 16.92 0.58 -0.83
N GLY A 339 15.99 1.53 -0.84
CA GLY A 339 15.77 2.42 -2.00
C GLY A 339 16.55 3.72 -1.81
N THR A 340 17.35 4.13 -2.81
CA THR A 340 18.01 5.45 -2.77
C THR A 340 16.97 6.58 -2.88
N ILE A 341 17.19 7.67 -2.15
CA ILE A 341 16.29 8.84 -2.13
C ILE A 341 16.38 9.54 -3.49
N THR A 342 15.24 9.66 -4.17
CA THR A 342 15.16 10.26 -5.52
C THR A 342 15.48 11.75 -5.52
N PRO A 343 15.84 12.33 -6.68
CA PRO A 343 16.04 13.77 -6.82
C PRO A 343 14.84 14.61 -6.39
N PHE A 344 15.10 15.79 -5.84
CA PHE A 344 14.09 16.79 -5.46
C PHE A 344 14.55 18.24 -5.68
N GLY A 345 15.62 18.42 -6.47
CA GLY A 345 16.13 19.71 -6.90
C GLY A 345 15.21 20.34 -7.94
N THR A 346 15.55 21.56 -8.33
CA THR A 346 14.80 22.29 -9.37
C THR A 346 15.77 23.00 -10.27
N SER A 347 15.61 22.81 -11.59
CA SER A 347 16.45 23.49 -12.56
C SER A 347 16.30 25.02 -12.48
N SER A 348 17.39 25.75 -12.74
CA SER A 348 17.43 27.21 -12.64
C SER A 348 16.44 27.94 -13.56
N ASN A 349 15.94 27.26 -14.60
CA ASN A 349 15.02 27.82 -15.59
C ASN A 349 13.56 27.44 -15.34
N ALA A 350 13.25 26.73 -14.25
CA ALA A 350 11.89 26.31 -13.94
C ALA A 350 11.01 27.49 -13.51
N SER A 351 9.73 27.43 -13.90
CA SER A 351 8.72 28.44 -13.53
C SER A 351 8.19 28.26 -12.11
N TYR A 352 8.36 27.07 -11.54
CA TYR A 352 8.05 26.71 -10.17
C TYR A 352 9.34 26.25 -9.49
N VAL A 353 9.50 26.57 -8.20
CA VAL A 353 10.64 26.09 -7.40
C VAL A 353 10.10 25.15 -6.35
N GLN A 354 10.53 23.89 -6.38
CA GLN A 354 10.17 22.91 -5.37
C GLN A 354 10.70 23.37 -4.00
N PRO A 355 9.83 23.53 -2.98
CA PRO A 355 10.24 23.89 -1.62
C PRO A 355 11.39 23.07 -1.02
N TYR A 356 11.59 21.82 -1.43
CA TYR A 356 12.69 20.98 -0.96
C TYR A 356 14.03 21.30 -1.63
N SER A 357 14.03 21.91 -2.82
CA SER A 357 15.23 22.22 -3.59
C SER A 357 16.15 23.19 -2.84
N HIS A 358 17.34 22.72 -2.45
CA HIS A 358 18.40 23.54 -1.86
C HIS A 358 19.75 22.81 -1.93
N PRO A 359 20.87 23.51 -2.22
CA PRO A 359 22.20 22.87 -2.30
C PRO A 359 22.62 22.09 -1.04
N GLU A 360 22.35 22.62 0.16
CA GLU A 360 22.67 21.92 1.41
C GLU A 360 21.84 20.66 1.65
N ARG A 361 20.59 20.62 1.15
CA ARG A 361 19.75 19.42 1.21
C ARG A 361 20.24 18.38 0.21
N GLU A 362 20.69 18.80 -0.96
CA GLU A 362 21.26 17.90 -1.96
C GLU A 362 22.56 17.25 -1.46
N LYS A 363 23.45 18.01 -0.81
CA LYS A 363 24.63 17.44 -0.13
C LYS A 363 24.25 16.33 0.85
N THR A 364 23.17 16.54 1.60
CA THR A 364 22.67 15.55 2.56
C THR A 364 22.08 14.33 1.87
N ARG A 365 21.26 14.52 0.83
CA ARG A 365 20.70 13.43 0.03
C ARG A 365 21.80 12.56 -0.58
N GLN A 366 22.79 13.16 -1.22
CA GLN A 366 23.93 12.44 -1.81
C GLN A 366 24.71 11.66 -0.75
N ARG A 367 24.98 12.27 0.41
CA ARG A 367 25.67 11.59 1.51
C ARG A 367 24.88 10.37 2.03
N VAL A 368 23.56 10.52 2.20
CA VAL A 368 22.70 9.41 2.64
C VAL A 368 22.61 8.33 1.55
N ASN A 369 22.45 8.69 0.29
CA ASN A 369 22.40 7.73 -0.82
C ASN A 369 23.71 6.97 -1.01
N GLU A 370 24.85 7.65 -0.89
CA GLU A 370 26.16 6.99 -0.92
C GLU A 370 26.29 5.96 0.20
N TRP A 371 25.81 6.30 1.41
CA TRP A 371 25.76 5.36 2.52
C TRP A 371 24.81 4.18 2.24
N ILE A 372 23.62 4.42 1.68
CA ILE A 372 22.68 3.36 1.29
C ILE A 372 23.39 2.37 0.34
N ARG A 373 24.09 2.87 -0.68
CA ARG A 373 24.78 2.06 -1.70
C ARG A 373 25.95 1.24 -1.16
N THR A 374 26.72 1.79 -0.23
CA THR A 374 28.06 1.25 0.08
C THR A 374 28.20 0.66 1.48
N SER A 375 27.27 0.93 2.40
CA SER A 375 27.40 0.52 3.81
C SER A 375 27.38 -0.99 4.04
N GLY A 376 26.73 -1.74 3.15
CA GLY A 376 26.45 -3.17 3.33
C GLY A 376 25.43 -3.47 4.44
N VAL A 377 24.68 -2.46 4.89
CA VAL A 377 23.62 -2.62 5.90
C VAL A 377 22.38 -3.27 5.30
N PHE A 378 21.97 -2.85 4.10
CA PHE A 378 20.86 -3.48 3.37
C PHE A 378 21.32 -4.75 2.67
N ASP A 379 20.43 -5.74 2.59
CA ASP A 379 20.70 -7.00 1.90
C ASP A 379 20.73 -6.83 0.37
N ALA A 380 19.98 -5.84 -0.14
CA ALA A 380 20.06 -5.38 -1.53
C ALA A 380 19.75 -3.88 -1.60
N VAL A 381 20.24 -3.21 -2.65
CA VAL A 381 19.97 -1.79 -2.91
C VAL A 381 19.34 -1.65 -4.29
N VAL A 382 18.25 -0.87 -4.37
CA VAL A 382 17.62 -0.47 -5.62
C VAL A 382 17.85 1.03 -5.81
N ASP A 383 18.61 1.38 -6.84
CA ASP A 383 19.05 2.76 -7.06
C ASP A 383 17.99 3.60 -7.81
N PHE A 384 16.91 3.95 -7.10
CA PHE A 384 15.84 4.78 -7.64
C PHE A 384 16.29 6.21 -8.00
N ASP A 385 17.30 6.74 -7.34
CA ASP A 385 17.98 7.98 -7.74
C ASP A 385 18.55 7.88 -9.16
N GLU A 386 19.33 6.84 -9.44
CA GLU A 386 19.90 6.62 -10.78
C GLU A 386 18.82 6.45 -11.86
N MET A 387 17.72 5.77 -11.54
CA MET A 387 16.63 5.53 -12.48
C MET A 387 15.89 6.80 -12.91
N LEU A 388 15.84 7.81 -12.05
CA LEU A 388 14.98 8.98 -12.27
C LEU A 388 15.72 10.31 -12.50
N ARG A 389 16.99 10.41 -12.12
CA ARG A 389 17.73 11.67 -12.24
C ARG A 389 18.01 12.06 -13.68
N ASP A 390 17.99 13.37 -13.93
CA ASP A 390 18.48 13.93 -15.18
C ASP A 390 20.00 13.66 -15.28
N PRO A 391 20.50 13.11 -16.40
CA PRO A 391 21.92 12.77 -16.53
C PRO A 391 22.85 13.99 -16.58
N ASP A 392 22.33 15.16 -16.95
CA ASP A 392 23.07 16.42 -17.01
C ASP A 392 22.91 17.25 -15.72
N GLN A 393 21.85 17.03 -14.95
CA GLN A 393 21.56 17.67 -13.65
C GLN A 393 21.09 16.63 -12.61
N LEU A 394 22.05 15.95 -11.98
CA LEU A 394 21.81 14.78 -11.11
C LEU A 394 20.96 15.04 -9.85
N ASP A 395 20.73 16.30 -9.49
CA ASP A 395 19.89 16.72 -8.38
C ASP A 395 18.42 16.95 -8.78
N VAL A 396 18.08 16.85 -10.07
CA VAL A 396 16.73 17.06 -10.62
C VAL A 396 16.19 15.76 -11.23
N LEU A 397 14.87 15.58 -11.19
CA LEU A 397 14.20 14.52 -11.95
C LEU A 397 14.34 14.80 -13.47
N ALA A 398 14.60 13.76 -14.26
CA ALA A 398 14.56 13.90 -15.72
C ALA A 398 13.17 14.41 -16.15
N GLU A 399 13.13 15.36 -17.08
CA GLU A 399 11.89 16.05 -17.49
C GLU A 399 10.77 15.06 -17.88
N GLU A 400 11.12 13.95 -18.52
CA GLU A 400 10.14 12.93 -18.93
C GLU A 400 9.50 12.16 -17.76
N TYR A 401 10.13 12.17 -16.59
CA TYR A 401 9.68 11.49 -15.37
C TYR A 401 9.05 12.44 -14.36
N ASP A 402 9.20 13.76 -14.50
CA ASP A 402 8.66 14.74 -13.57
C ASP A 402 7.14 14.94 -13.76
N SER A 403 6.38 14.97 -12.66
CA SER A 403 4.96 15.35 -12.65
C SER A 403 4.72 16.85 -12.80
N GLY A 404 5.78 17.64 -12.74
CA GLY A 404 5.80 19.10 -12.84
C GLY A 404 5.99 19.80 -11.49
N ASP A 405 6.13 19.04 -10.40
CA ASP A 405 6.44 19.58 -9.06
C ASP A 405 7.90 19.35 -8.64
N HIS A 406 8.71 18.74 -9.51
CA HIS A 406 10.13 18.43 -9.32
C HIS A 406 10.43 17.53 -8.11
N LEU A 407 9.45 16.78 -7.59
CA LEU A 407 9.60 15.84 -6.48
C LEU A 407 8.95 14.49 -6.80
N HIS A 408 7.74 14.50 -7.32
CA HIS A 408 6.99 13.28 -7.58
C HIS A 408 7.14 12.82 -9.02
N PRO A 409 7.41 11.53 -9.24
CA PRO A 409 7.35 10.95 -10.57
C PRO A 409 5.94 11.05 -11.16
N ASN A 410 5.88 11.31 -12.47
CA ASN A 410 4.68 11.04 -13.26
C ASN A 410 4.58 9.52 -13.56
N VAL A 411 3.53 9.13 -14.29
CA VAL A 411 3.31 7.72 -14.69
C VAL A 411 4.50 7.10 -15.43
N ARG A 412 5.25 7.85 -16.25
CA ARG A 412 6.45 7.31 -16.93
C ARG A 412 7.60 7.09 -15.94
N GLY A 413 7.79 8.00 -14.99
CA GLY A 413 8.76 7.81 -13.92
C GLY A 413 8.44 6.58 -13.07
N TYR A 414 7.17 6.37 -12.72
CA TYR A 414 6.75 5.14 -12.03
C TYR A 414 6.98 3.87 -12.85
N GLN A 415 6.78 3.91 -14.16
CA GLN A 415 7.15 2.79 -15.04
C GLN A 415 8.66 2.54 -15.05
N ALA A 416 9.49 3.59 -15.09
CA ALA A 416 10.94 3.46 -15.03
C ALA A 416 11.41 2.79 -13.73
N LEU A 417 10.83 3.15 -12.59
CA LEU A 417 11.10 2.49 -11.30
C LEU A 417 10.74 1.00 -11.33
N ALA A 418 9.56 0.65 -11.84
CA ALA A 418 9.11 -0.74 -11.91
C ALA A 418 9.93 -1.60 -12.90
N ASP A 419 10.33 -1.01 -14.03
CA ASP A 419 11.16 -1.69 -15.04
C ASP A 419 12.61 -1.85 -14.55
N GLY A 420 13.14 -0.85 -13.83
CA GLY A 420 14.48 -0.85 -13.27
C GLY A 420 14.65 -1.71 -12.02
N PHE A 421 13.56 -2.05 -11.31
CA PHE A 421 13.64 -2.89 -10.11
C PHE A 421 14.19 -4.30 -10.45
N PRO A 422 15.29 -4.75 -9.84
CA PRO A 422 15.87 -6.07 -10.14
C PRO A 422 15.07 -7.19 -9.46
N LEU A 423 14.34 -8.01 -10.23
CA LEU A 423 13.52 -9.10 -9.66
C LEU A 423 14.36 -10.25 -9.09
N GLU A 424 15.58 -10.42 -9.59
CA GLU A 424 16.52 -11.44 -9.16
C GLU A 424 16.96 -11.31 -7.70
N ILE A 425 16.76 -10.14 -7.06
CA ILE A 425 17.06 -9.95 -5.64
C ILE A 425 16.25 -10.88 -4.74
N PHE A 426 15.07 -11.31 -5.19
CA PHE A 426 14.26 -12.28 -4.43
C PHE A 426 14.84 -13.69 -4.50
N ASN A 427 15.64 -14.02 -5.52
CA ASN A 427 16.24 -15.34 -5.69
C ASN A 427 17.50 -15.52 -4.83
N SER A 428 18.26 -14.45 -4.58
CA SER A 428 19.50 -14.53 -3.79
C SER A 428 19.26 -14.65 -2.28
N MET A 429 18.01 -14.52 -1.84
CA MET A 429 17.59 -14.47 -0.43
C MET A 429 16.71 -15.68 -0.03
N ASN A 430 16.69 -16.72 -0.88
CA ASN A 430 15.85 -17.91 -0.70
C ASN A 430 16.42 -18.98 0.22
#